data_AF-A0A2Z3H7S4-F1
#
_entry.id   AF-A0A2Z3H7S4-F1
#
_cell.length_a   1.000
_cell.length_b   1.000
_cell.length_c   1.000
_cell.angle_alpha   90.00
_cell.angle_beta   90.00
_cell.angle_gamma   90.00
#
_symmetry.space_group_name_H-M   'P 1'
#
loop_
_entity.id
_entity.type
_entity.pdbx_description
1 polymer ?
#
loop_
_entity_poly.entity_id
_entity_poly.type
_entity_poly.pdbx_seq_one_letter_code
_entity_poly.pdbx_strand_id
1 'polypeptide(L)'
;MNSTEHFERFFFLVTVGAGLMLFGCANLALGWRGGMVVLRTVLGAAGCGAAVAALGTLTHRELAERAAAILAAALVVVNLFSSGWFHRRLAAAGALLRKPAARGAGLVVAGLAVVIGAAVWFDFADQQLTEDQTLDLEVVLGRQPNRPTERASATTDRGTPVVLKEPQSPRAPETLSSPEERLLRDTKLDDQVIRHAGPSDEFNCHGWVFTGGKFLLSPDDVELILKENGYAEVAQPQPGDVVVYRNNGTVSHTALVRYVAEGQPVLVEGKWGTMGLFLHPVDKSPYGTALTYHRSARRGHLLTGIGGAGSDAAVNAAVE
;
A
#
# COMPACT_ATOMS: atom_id res chain seq x y z
N MET A 1 8.58 -2.13 6.08
CA MET A 1 10.05 -2.30 5.89
C MET A 1 10.51 -3.50 6.69
N ASN A 2 11.16 -4.48 6.06
CA ASN A 2 11.62 -5.70 6.71
C ASN A 2 12.95 -5.46 7.46
N SER A 3 13.18 -6.21 8.55
CA SER A 3 14.37 -6.06 9.41
C SER A 3 15.70 -6.29 8.66
N THR A 4 15.68 -7.12 7.61
CA THR A 4 16.82 -7.39 6.74
C THR A 4 17.26 -6.16 5.95
N GLU A 5 16.30 -5.35 5.47
CA GLU A 5 16.59 -4.13 4.70
C GLU A 5 17.23 -3.05 5.59
N HIS A 6 16.80 -2.96 6.86
CA HIS A 6 17.44 -2.11 7.85
C HIS A 6 18.87 -2.55 8.16
N PHE A 7 19.09 -3.86 8.28
CA PHE A 7 20.41 -4.43 8.54
C PHE A 7 21.38 -4.19 7.37
N GLU A 8 20.93 -4.35 6.13
CA GLU A 8 21.72 -4.08 4.93
C GLU A 8 22.08 -2.60 4.78
N ARG A 9 21.11 -1.69 5.00
CA ARG A 9 21.38 -0.24 5.00
C ARG A 9 22.37 0.15 6.09
N PHE A 10 22.28 -0.46 7.27
CA PHE A 10 23.21 -0.23 8.36
C PHE A 10 24.63 -0.67 7.98
N PHE A 11 24.82 -1.90 7.49
CA PHE A 11 26.13 -2.39 7.07
C PHE A 11 26.75 -1.56 5.94
N PHE A 12 25.94 -1.18 4.95
CA PHE A 12 26.36 -0.29 3.87
C PHE A 12 26.91 1.05 4.40
N LEU A 13 26.16 1.72 5.29
CA LEU A 13 26.58 3.00 5.86
C LEU A 13 27.82 2.86 6.75
N VAL A 14 27.92 1.80 7.55
CA VAL A 14 29.09 1.52 8.39
C VAL A 14 30.35 1.31 7.53
N THR A 15 30.25 0.57 6.43
CA THR A 15 31.40 0.32 5.56
C THR A 15 31.84 1.56 4.80
N VAL A 16 30.90 2.38 4.29
CA VAL A 16 31.23 3.68 3.68
C VAL A 16 31.90 4.58 4.72
N GLY A 17 31.37 4.64 5.95
CA GLY A 17 31.95 5.38 7.05
C GLY A 17 33.37 4.92 7.42
N ALA A 18 33.60 3.62 7.54
CA ALA A 18 34.90 3.04 7.84
C ALA A 18 35.94 3.32 6.73
N GLY A 19 35.53 3.22 5.47
CA GLY A 19 36.38 3.56 4.32
C GLY A 19 36.81 5.03 4.31
N LEU A 20 35.87 5.94 4.57
CA LEU A 20 36.15 7.38 4.70
C LEU A 20 37.04 7.69 5.91
N MET A 21 36.84 7.00 7.04
CA MET A 21 37.65 7.16 8.24
C MET A 21 39.10 6.74 8.01
N LEU A 22 39.34 5.56 7.42
CA LEU A 22 40.68 5.07 7.09
C LEU A 22 41.40 6.01 6.14
N PHE A 23 40.68 6.54 5.14
CA PHE A 23 41.20 7.55 4.23
C PHE A 23 41.56 8.87 4.94
N GLY A 24 40.73 9.32 5.87
CA GLY A 24 41.01 10.49 6.72
C GLY A 24 42.25 10.29 7.59
N CYS A 25 42.38 9.13 8.25
CA CYS A 25 43.54 8.78 9.08
C CYS A 25 44.83 8.73 8.26
N ALA A 26 44.80 8.15 7.05
CA ALA A 26 45.97 8.12 6.15
C ALA A 26 46.40 9.54 5.75
N ASN A 27 45.44 10.43 5.46
CA ASN A 27 45.72 11.83 5.13
C ASN A 27 46.31 12.61 6.30
N LEU A 28 45.83 12.39 7.53
CA LEU A 28 46.34 13.05 8.74
C LEU A 28 47.74 12.56 9.11
N ALA A 29 47.97 11.24 9.11
CA ALA A 29 49.24 10.63 9.51
C ALA A 29 50.40 11.02 8.59
N LEU A 30 50.12 11.25 7.29
CA LEU A 30 51.16 11.52 6.30
C LEU A 30 51.51 13.00 6.14
N GLY A 31 50.85 13.93 6.86
CA GLY A 31 51.19 15.36 7.08
C GLY A 31 51.41 16.26 5.85
N TRP A 32 51.07 17.55 5.83
CA TRP A 32 51.05 18.42 4.62
C TRP A 32 52.34 18.65 3.78
N ARG A 33 53.43 17.90 3.97
CA ARG A 33 54.62 17.97 3.11
C ARG A 33 54.28 17.52 1.67
N GLY A 34 54.38 18.47 0.72
CA GLY A 34 53.88 18.37 -0.65
C GLY A 34 54.46 17.28 -1.55
N GLY A 35 55.42 16.48 -1.08
CA GLY A 35 56.02 15.36 -1.84
C GLY A 35 55.25 14.04 -1.77
N MET A 36 54.27 13.89 -0.87
CA MET A 36 53.63 12.57 -0.59
C MET A 36 52.19 12.42 -1.09
N VAL A 37 51.73 13.25 -2.03
CA VAL A 37 50.36 13.21 -2.54
C VAL A 37 50.04 11.86 -3.19
N VAL A 38 50.92 11.36 -4.05
CA VAL A 38 50.75 10.06 -4.74
C VAL A 38 50.61 8.91 -3.73
N LEU A 39 51.45 8.91 -2.69
CA LEU A 39 51.42 7.88 -1.66
C LEU A 39 50.10 7.88 -0.87
N ARG A 40 49.53 9.06 -0.58
CA ARG A 40 48.23 9.19 0.10
C ARG A 40 47.08 8.69 -0.75
N THR A 41 47.05 9.07 -2.03
CA THR A 41 46.00 8.63 -2.95
C THR A 41 46.02 7.11 -3.10
N VAL A 42 47.21 6.51 -3.19
CA VAL A 42 47.37 5.05 -3.27
C VAL A 42 46.91 4.34 -1.99
N LEU A 43 47.34 4.82 -0.81
CA LEU A 43 46.92 4.23 0.47
C LEU A 43 45.41 4.41 0.74
N GLY A 44 44.85 5.54 0.33
CA GLY A 44 43.43 5.82 0.39
C GLY A 44 42.60 4.91 -0.50
N ALA A 45 42.99 4.78 -1.77
CA ALA A 45 42.36 3.88 -2.71
C ALA A 45 42.46 2.42 -2.26
N ALA A 46 43.61 2.01 -1.70
CA ALA A 46 43.78 0.67 -1.13
C ALA A 46 42.85 0.42 0.07
N GLY A 47 42.69 1.40 0.97
CA GLY A 47 41.77 1.32 2.10
C GLY A 47 40.30 1.22 1.67
N CYS A 48 39.88 2.05 0.72
CA CYS A 48 38.53 1.98 0.14
C CYS A 48 38.30 0.66 -0.60
N GLY A 49 39.29 0.17 -1.35
CA GLY A 49 39.24 -1.12 -2.04
C GLY A 49 39.09 -2.30 -1.07
N ALA A 50 39.82 -2.28 0.05
CA ALA A 50 39.69 -3.30 1.09
C ALA A 50 38.30 -3.29 1.76
N ALA A 51 37.75 -2.10 2.03
CA ALA A 51 36.41 -1.95 2.61
C ALA A 51 35.31 -2.47 1.66
N VAL A 52 35.41 -2.17 0.36
CA VAL A 52 34.49 -2.68 -0.68
C VAL A 52 34.62 -4.19 -0.86
N ALA A 53 35.85 -4.73 -0.86
CA ALA A 53 36.09 -6.16 -0.99
C ALA A 53 35.51 -6.93 0.20
N ALA A 54 35.70 -6.44 1.43
CA ALA A 54 35.07 -7.02 2.62
C ALA A 54 33.53 -7.00 2.51
N LEU A 55 32.94 -5.91 2.03
CA LEU A 55 31.50 -5.80 1.81
C LEU A 55 30.99 -6.81 0.79
N GLY A 56 31.71 -6.99 -0.32
CA GLY A 56 31.35 -7.95 -1.38
C GLY A 56 31.42 -9.42 -0.92
N THR A 57 32.20 -9.73 0.12
CA THR A 57 32.22 -11.09 0.70
C THR A 57 31.07 -11.35 1.68
N LEU A 58 30.47 -10.30 2.25
CA LEU A 58 29.46 -10.39 3.31
C LEU A 58 28.04 -10.04 2.83
N THR A 59 27.90 -9.38 1.68
CA THR A 59 26.64 -8.82 1.20
C THR A 59 26.45 -9.01 -0.31
N HIS A 60 25.29 -8.61 -0.84
CA HIS A 60 25.01 -8.66 -2.28
C HIS A 60 25.93 -7.74 -3.08
N ARG A 61 26.35 -8.23 -4.26
CA ARG A 61 27.28 -7.55 -5.18
C ARG A 61 26.86 -6.11 -5.53
N GLU A 62 25.57 -5.85 -5.64
CA GLU A 62 25.04 -4.51 -5.96
C GLU A 62 25.36 -3.46 -4.88
N LEU A 63 25.37 -3.84 -3.60
CA LEU A 63 25.68 -2.92 -2.51
C LEU A 63 27.17 -2.56 -2.49
N ALA A 64 28.03 -3.53 -2.81
CA ALA A 64 29.47 -3.30 -2.96
C ALA A 64 29.79 -2.35 -4.12
N GLU A 65 29.10 -2.48 -5.26
CA GLU A 65 29.25 -1.59 -6.42
C GLU A 65 28.82 -0.15 -6.09
N ARG A 66 27.69 0.02 -5.40
CA ARG A 66 27.24 1.36 -4.93
C ARG A 66 28.22 1.97 -3.93
N ALA A 67 28.73 1.19 -2.98
CA ALA A 67 29.71 1.66 -1.99
C ALA A 67 31.02 2.08 -2.67
N ALA A 68 31.48 1.31 -3.66
CA ALA A 68 32.66 1.64 -4.46
C ALA A 68 32.50 2.94 -5.23
N ALA A 69 31.33 3.16 -5.85
CA ALA A 69 31.04 4.40 -6.58
C ALA A 69 31.07 5.62 -5.66
N ILE A 70 30.46 5.54 -4.48
CA ILE A 70 30.46 6.63 -3.48
C ILE A 70 31.87 6.92 -2.97
N LEU A 71 32.63 5.88 -2.62
CA LEU A 71 34.00 6.04 -2.14
C LEU A 71 34.94 6.59 -3.22
N ALA A 72 34.78 6.16 -4.47
CA ALA A 72 35.52 6.71 -5.60
C ALA A 72 35.18 8.19 -5.84
N ALA A 73 33.89 8.55 -5.78
CA ALA A 73 33.46 9.95 -5.88
C ALA A 73 34.03 10.80 -4.74
N ALA A 74 34.01 10.29 -3.49
CA ALA A 74 34.59 10.98 -2.35
C ALA A 74 36.11 11.15 -2.48
N LEU A 75 36.83 10.13 -2.98
CA LEU A 75 38.25 10.21 -3.28
C LEU A 75 38.54 11.26 -4.35
N VAL A 76 37.76 11.32 -5.43
CA VAL A 76 37.90 12.34 -6.48
C VAL A 76 37.70 13.74 -5.90
N VAL A 77 36.67 13.94 -5.08
CA VAL A 77 36.41 15.21 -4.39
C VAL A 77 37.61 15.57 -3.51
N VAL A 78 38.09 14.69 -2.64
CA VAL A 78 39.21 15.03 -1.75
C VAL A 78 40.52 15.29 -2.51
N ASN A 79 40.80 14.55 -3.59
CA ASN A 79 41.97 14.81 -4.44
C ASN A 79 41.84 16.14 -5.19
N LEU A 80 40.64 16.51 -5.66
CA LEU A 80 40.39 17.82 -6.26
C LEU A 80 40.63 18.94 -5.23
N PHE A 81 40.09 18.79 -4.02
CA PHE A 81 40.19 19.77 -2.94
C PHE A 81 41.62 19.93 -2.37
N SER A 82 42.45 18.88 -2.46
CA SER A 82 43.85 18.91 -2.01
C SER A 82 44.84 19.37 -3.10
N SER A 83 44.37 19.61 -4.32
CA SER A 83 45.23 20.09 -5.40
C SER A 83 45.67 21.54 -5.14
N GLY A 84 46.96 21.83 -5.35
CA GLY A 84 47.48 23.20 -5.23
C GLY A 84 46.86 24.19 -6.23
N TRP A 85 46.27 23.68 -7.32
CA TRP A 85 45.42 24.47 -8.21
C TRP A 85 44.11 24.87 -7.54
N PHE A 86 43.43 23.93 -6.87
CA PHE A 86 42.21 24.21 -6.12
C PHE A 86 42.47 25.15 -4.95
N HIS A 87 43.55 24.97 -4.18
CA HIS A 87 43.89 25.92 -3.10
C HIS A 87 44.16 27.35 -3.61
N ARG A 88 44.84 27.51 -4.76
CA ARG A 88 45.04 28.82 -5.40
C ARG A 88 43.72 29.42 -5.90
N ARG A 89 42.84 28.61 -6.48
CA ARG A 89 41.50 29.02 -6.90
C ARG A 89 40.57 29.33 -5.73
N LEU A 90 40.68 28.60 -4.62
CA LEU A 90 39.93 28.80 -3.39
C LEU A 90 40.41 30.05 -2.65
N ALA A 91 41.71 30.34 -2.65
CA ALA A 91 42.25 31.60 -2.14
C ALA A 91 41.79 32.80 -2.99
N ALA A 92 41.78 32.66 -4.32
CA ALA A 92 41.24 33.68 -5.22
C ALA A 92 39.72 33.84 -5.08
N ALA A 93 38.97 32.75 -4.93
CA ALA A 93 37.53 32.75 -4.67
C ALA A 93 37.21 33.32 -3.29
N GLY A 94 38.03 33.04 -2.29
CA GLY A 94 37.95 33.62 -0.94
C GLY A 94 38.18 35.13 -0.95
N ALA A 95 39.13 35.62 -1.75
CA ALA A 95 39.29 37.05 -2.00
C ALA A 95 38.07 37.66 -2.70
N LEU A 96 37.43 36.93 -3.61
CA LEU A 96 36.18 37.34 -4.26
C LEU A 96 34.99 37.38 -3.27
N LEU A 97 34.86 36.36 -2.41
CA LEU A 97 33.83 36.22 -1.37
C LEU A 97 34.01 37.22 -0.21
N ARG A 98 35.15 37.91 -0.11
CA ARG A 98 35.31 39.06 0.80
C ARG A 98 34.59 40.30 0.29
N LYS A 99 34.22 40.37 -0.99
CA LYS A 99 33.43 41.48 -1.53
C LYS A 99 31.96 41.34 -1.08
N PRO A 100 31.33 42.41 -0.54
CA PRO A 100 29.95 42.33 -0.05
C PRO A 100 28.95 41.92 -1.14
N ALA A 101 29.14 42.38 -2.39
CA ALA A 101 28.30 41.99 -3.52
C ALA A 101 28.37 40.49 -3.83
N ALA A 102 29.55 39.87 -3.72
CA ALA A 102 29.71 38.44 -3.97
C ALA A 102 29.04 37.59 -2.87
N ARG A 103 29.02 38.06 -1.62
CA ARG A 103 28.29 37.42 -0.52
C ARG A 103 26.78 37.47 -0.75
N GLY A 104 26.26 38.65 -1.15
CA GLY A 104 24.85 38.82 -1.49
C GLY A 104 24.43 37.90 -2.65
N ALA A 105 25.20 37.86 -3.73
CA ALA A 105 24.94 36.97 -4.86
C ALA A 105 25.00 35.48 -4.47
N GLY A 106 25.98 35.09 -3.64
CA GLY A 106 26.08 33.73 -3.13
C GLY A 106 24.88 33.31 -2.29
N LEU A 107 24.38 34.19 -1.42
CA LEU A 107 23.17 33.95 -0.63
C LEU A 107 21.93 33.81 -1.51
N VAL A 108 21.79 34.63 -2.56
CA VAL A 108 20.67 34.52 -3.51
C VAL A 108 20.71 33.18 -4.24
N VAL A 109 21.89 32.76 -4.74
CA VAL A 109 22.05 31.47 -5.43
C VAL A 109 21.79 30.30 -4.48
N ALA A 110 22.31 30.35 -3.26
CA ALA A 110 22.06 29.31 -2.25
C ALA A 110 20.57 29.24 -1.88
N GLY A 111 19.92 30.39 -1.68
CA GLY A 111 18.47 30.47 -1.43
C GLY A 111 17.65 29.88 -2.58
N LEU A 112 18.00 30.21 -3.82
CA LEU A 112 17.34 29.65 -5.01
C LEU A 112 17.54 28.13 -5.11
N ALA A 113 18.75 27.64 -4.84
CA ALA A 113 19.03 26.20 -4.84
C ALA A 113 18.23 25.46 -3.75
N VAL A 114 18.06 26.06 -2.57
CA VAL A 114 17.21 25.50 -1.50
C VAL A 114 15.75 25.47 -1.93
N VAL A 115 15.23 26.54 -2.55
CA VAL A 115 13.84 26.58 -3.05
C VAL A 115 13.60 25.52 -4.13
N ILE A 116 14.48 25.42 -5.12
CA ILE A 116 14.36 24.42 -6.19
C ILE A 116 14.50 23.00 -5.61
N GLY A 117 15.48 22.77 -4.73
CA GLY A 117 15.69 21.48 -4.08
C GLY A 117 14.49 21.05 -3.24
N ALA A 118 13.89 21.98 -2.49
CA ALA A 118 12.68 21.73 -1.71
C ALA A 118 11.47 21.42 -2.62
N ALA A 119 11.31 22.14 -3.73
CA ALA A 119 10.23 21.88 -4.69
C ALA A 119 10.37 20.50 -5.34
N VAL A 120 11.58 20.11 -5.76
CA VAL A 120 11.85 18.79 -6.35
C VAL A 120 11.66 17.67 -5.32
N TRP A 121 12.14 17.88 -4.09
CA TRP A 121 11.95 16.90 -3.01
C TRP A 121 10.46 16.72 -2.67
N PHE A 122 9.71 17.82 -2.60
CA PHE A 122 8.28 17.80 -2.36
C PHE A 122 7.53 17.04 -3.47
N ASP A 123 7.81 17.35 -4.74
CA ASP A 123 7.20 16.66 -5.90
C ASP A 123 7.51 15.16 -5.88
N PHE A 124 8.76 14.78 -5.57
CA PHE A 124 9.13 13.37 -5.44
C PHE A 124 8.40 12.67 -4.28
N ALA A 125 8.31 13.31 -3.12
CA ALA A 125 7.62 12.75 -1.95
C ALA A 125 6.11 12.64 -2.20
N ASP A 126 5.51 13.60 -2.88
CA ASP A 126 4.09 13.62 -3.25
C ASP A 126 3.75 12.55 -4.30
N GLN A 127 4.64 12.36 -5.29
CA GLN A 127 4.53 11.27 -6.27
C GLN A 127 4.59 9.91 -5.57
N GLN A 128 5.54 9.69 -4.67
CA GLN A 128 5.62 8.43 -3.91
C GLN A 128 4.36 8.16 -3.08
N LEU A 129 3.84 9.19 -2.39
CA LEU A 129 2.60 9.06 -1.62
C LEU A 129 1.41 8.72 -2.52
N THR A 130 1.30 9.37 -3.68
CA THR A 130 0.23 9.14 -4.65
C THR A 130 0.33 7.75 -5.26
N GLU A 131 1.53 7.27 -5.60
CA GLU A 131 1.77 5.92 -6.11
C GLU A 131 1.39 4.87 -5.07
N ASP A 132 1.82 5.03 -3.82
CA ASP A 132 1.45 4.13 -2.72
C ASP A 132 -0.07 4.09 -2.51
N GLN A 133 -0.73 5.25 -2.49
CA GLN A 133 -2.19 5.33 -2.37
C GLN A 133 -2.92 4.69 -3.56
N THR A 134 -2.39 4.86 -4.77
CA THR A 134 -2.96 4.26 -5.98
C THR A 134 -2.83 2.75 -5.94
N LEU A 135 -1.68 2.24 -5.53
CA LEU A 135 -1.44 0.80 -5.36
C LEU A 135 -2.33 0.20 -4.27
N ASP A 136 -2.47 0.85 -3.13
CA ASP A 136 -3.35 0.39 -2.05
C ASP A 136 -4.82 0.37 -2.52
N LEU A 137 -5.25 1.40 -3.26
CA LEU A 137 -6.59 1.47 -3.84
C LEU A 137 -6.81 0.39 -4.90
N GLU A 138 -5.81 0.12 -5.75
CA GLU A 138 -5.85 -0.95 -6.74
C GLU A 138 -5.90 -2.33 -6.07
N VAL A 139 -5.17 -2.54 -4.98
CA VAL A 139 -5.22 -3.80 -4.23
C VAL A 139 -6.61 -3.99 -3.62
N VAL A 140 -7.19 -2.95 -3.03
CA VAL A 140 -8.47 -3.05 -2.32
C VAL A 140 -9.68 -3.09 -3.29
N LEU A 141 -9.71 -2.19 -4.28
CA LEU A 141 -10.82 -2.02 -5.23
C LEU A 141 -10.64 -2.78 -6.54
N GLY A 142 -9.43 -3.24 -6.84
CA GLY A 142 -9.13 -3.97 -8.06
C GLY A 142 -9.95 -5.25 -8.17
N ARG A 143 -10.67 -5.40 -9.27
CA ARG A 143 -11.41 -6.63 -9.57
C ARG A 143 -10.40 -7.72 -9.94
N GLN A 144 -10.26 -8.70 -9.07
CA GLN A 144 -9.46 -9.87 -9.38
C GLN A 144 -10.04 -10.61 -10.61
N PRO A 145 -9.18 -11.06 -11.54
CA PRO A 145 -9.58 -11.98 -12.59
C PRO A 145 -10.29 -13.17 -11.97
N ASN A 146 -11.48 -13.45 -12.48
CA ASN A 146 -12.32 -14.54 -12.01
C ASN A 146 -12.79 -15.36 -13.21
N ARG A 147 -13.17 -16.60 -12.93
CA ARG A 147 -13.72 -17.53 -13.91
C ARG A 147 -15.01 -18.14 -13.38
N PRO A 148 -15.94 -18.54 -14.26
CA PRO A 148 -17.05 -19.40 -13.87
C PRO A 148 -16.53 -20.65 -13.15
N THR A 149 -17.23 -21.08 -12.10
CA THR A 149 -16.91 -22.33 -11.41
C THR A 149 -17.72 -23.50 -11.96
N GLU A 150 -17.10 -24.68 -11.95
CA GLU A 150 -17.76 -25.96 -12.24
C GLU A 150 -18.09 -26.72 -10.94
N ARG A 151 -17.67 -26.20 -9.77
CA ARG A 151 -17.84 -26.88 -8.47
C ARG A 151 -19.28 -26.83 -7.95
N ALA A 152 -20.08 -25.91 -8.44
CA ALA A 152 -21.48 -25.73 -8.02
C ALA A 152 -22.29 -25.07 -9.15
N SER A 153 -23.60 -25.27 -9.08
CA SER A 153 -24.58 -24.52 -9.86
C SER A 153 -25.57 -23.85 -8.92
N ALA A 154 -26.08 -22.69 -9.35
CA ALA A 154 -27.09 -21.96 -8.61
C ALA A 154 -28.21 -21.52 -9.54
N THR A 155 -29.44 -21.49 -9.04
CA THR A 155 -30.58 -20.91 -9.74
C THR A 155 -31.36 -19.97 -8.83
N THR A 156 -32.06 -19.02 -9.45
CA THR A 156 -33.13 -18.27 -8.79
C THR A 156 -34.30 -19.20 -8.44
N ASP A 157 -35.27 -18.70 -7.69
CA ASP A 157 -36.51 -19.43 -7.37
C ASP A 157 -37.37 -19.72 -8.60
N ARG A 158 -37.17 -18.95 -9.69
CA ARG A 158 -37.82 -19.19 -10.99
C ARG A 158 -37.03 -20.13 -11.89
N GLY A 159 -35.93 -20.70 -11.39
CA GLY A 159 -35.10 -21.66 -12.12
C GLY A 159 -34.11 -21.03 -13.08
N THR A 160 -33.94 -19.70 -13.10
CA THR A 160 -32.95 -19.06 -13.97
C THR A 160 -31.55 -19.33 -13.44
N PRO A 161 -30.63 -19.87 -14.27
CA PRO A 161 -29.25 -20.11 -13.84
C PRO A 161 -28.53 -18.80 -13.49
N VAL A 162 -27.77 -18.84 -12.38
CA VAL A 162 -26.88 -17.76 -11.95
C VAL A 162 -25.44 -18.24 -12.08
N VAL A 163 -24.59 -17.46 -12.75
CA VAL A 163 -23.19 -17.83 -13.00
C VAL A 163 -22.36 -17.56 -11.74
N LEU A 164 -22.01 -18.62 -11.03
CA LEU A 164 -21.09 -18.58 -9.91
C LEU A 164 -19.65 -18.43 -10.42
N LYS A 165 -18.84 -17.62 -9.73
CA LYS A 165 -17.44 -17.39 -10.12
C LYS A 165 -16.47 -17.60 -8.96
N GLU A 166 -15.22 -17.83 -9.31
CA GLU A 166 -14.09 -17.99 -8.38
C GLU A 166 -12.90 -17.15 -8.82
N PRO A 167 -12.06 -16.68 -7.88
CA PRO A 167 -10.82 -16.02 -8.23
C PRO A 167 -9.90 -16.98 -8.98
N GLN A 168 -9.26 -16.52 -10.06
CA GLN A 168 -8.29 -17.35 -10.79
C GLN A 168 -6.98 -17.52 -10.00
N SER A 169 -6.57 -16.47 -9.29
CA SER A 169 -5.36 -16.41 -8.48
C SER A 169 -5.66 -15.65 -7.19
N PRO A 170 -6.30 -16.28 -6.18
CA PRO A 170 -6.61 -15.61 -4.92
C PRO A 170 -5.34 -15.13 -4.24
N ARG A 171 -5.35 -13.89 -3.75
CA ARG A 171 -4.22 -13.33 -3.00
C ARG A 171 -4.23 -13.87 -1.57
N ALA A 172 -3.04 -13.97 -0.99
CA ALA A 172 -2.90 -14.35 0.41
C ALA A 172 -3.50 -13.26 1.32
N PRO A 173 -4.16 -13.60 2.45
CA PRO A 173 -4.77 -12.63 3.35
C PRO A 173 -3.79 -11.55 3.86
N GLU A 174 -2.52 -11.90 4.02
CA GLU A 174 -1.47 -10.99 4.49
C GLU A 174 -1.24 -9.85 3.48
N THR A 175 -1.33 -10.14 2.18
CA THR A 175 -1.22 -9.16 1.10
C THR A 175 -2.37 -8.14 1.13
N LEU A 176 -3.53 -8.54 1.64
CA LEU A 176 -4.73 -7.70 1.69
C LEU A 176 -4.86 -6.92 3.00
N SER A 177 -4.30 -7.43 4.10
CA SER A 177 -4.49 -6.88 5.44
C SER A 177 -3.86 -5.49 5.61
N SER A 178 -2.66 -5.26 5.08
CA SER A 178 -1.99 -3.95 5.23
C SER A 178 -2.68 -2.82 4.45
N PRO A 179 -3.06 -3.01 3.17
CA PRO A 179 -3.84 -2.01 2.43
C PRO A 179 -5.22 -1.75 3.05
N GLU A 180 -5.89 -2.79 3.55
CA GLU A 180 -7.15 -2.66 4.29
C GLU A 180 -7.01 -1.77 5.52
N GLU A 181 -6.04 -2.07 6.41
CA GLU A 181 -5.83 -1.29 7.64
C GLU A 181 -5.49 0.16 7.35
N ARG A 182 -4.71 0.41 6.29
CA ARG A 182 -4.39 1.77 5.85
C ARG A 182 -5.63 2.50 5.36
N LEU A 183 -6.43 1.87 4.49
CA LEU A 183 -7.66 2.46 3.98
C LEU A 183 -8.66 2.78 5.11
N LEU A 184 -8.84 1.86 6.07
CA LEU A 184 -9.71 2.09 7.23
C LEU A 184 -9.25 3.31 8.05
N ARG A 185 -7.94 3.43 8.29
CA ARG A 185 -7.35 4.56 9.03
C ARG A 185 -7.50 5.88 8.28
N ASP A 186 -7.19 5.89 6.99
CA ASP A 186 -7.19 7.10 6.15
C ASP A 186 -8.61 7.63 5.93
N THR A 187 -9.59 6.72 5.84
CA THR A 187 -11.02 7.06 5.77
C THR A 187 -11.69 7.26 7.13
N LYS A 188 -10.94 7.10 8.23
CA LYS A 188 -11.42 7.19 9.63
C LYS A 188 -12.61 6.26 9.89
N LEU A 189 -12.60 5.07 9.31
CA LEU A 189 -13.63 4.05 9.50
C LEU A 189 -13.23 3.02 10.56
N ASP A 190 -11.97 3.02 11.01
CA ASP A 190 -11.40 2.05 11.94
C ASP A 190 -12.09 2.00 13.31
N ASP A 191 -12.67 3.11 13.76
CA ASP A 191 -13.47 3.22 14.99
C ASP A 191 -14.99 3.19 14.76
N GLN A 192 -15.43 3.12 13.50
CA GLN A 192 -16.85 3.14 13.09
C GLN A 192 -17.37 1.77 12.63
N VAL A 193 -16.50 0.77 12.51
CA VAL A 193 -16.86 -0.57 12.05
C VAL A 193 -16.32 -1.66 12.96
N ILE A 194 -17.03 -2.79 12.99
CA ILE A 194 -16.61 -3.99 13.68
C ILE A 194 -16.25 -5.03 12.63
N ARG A 195 -14.99 -5.44 12.59
CA ARG A 195 -14.53 -6.50 11.69
C ARG A 195 -15.02 -7.86 12.19
N HIS A 196 -15.83 -8.54 11.38
CA HIS A 196 -16.30 -9.89 11.65
C HIS A 196 -15.39 -10.95 11.02
N ALA A 197 -14.86 -10.70 9.81
CA ALA A 197 -13.89 -11.58 9.17
C ALA A 197 -12.82 -10.75 8.43
N GLY A 198 -11.63 -11.34 8.28
CA GLY A 198 -10.50 -10.73 7.57
C GLY A 198 -10.71 -10.61 6.06
N PRO A 199 -9.80 -9.92 5.36
CA PRO A 199 -9.86 -9.76 3.92
C PRO A 199 -9.72 -11.10 3.19
N SER A 200 -10.36 -11.20 2.02
CA SER A 200 -10.39 -12.43 1.22
C SER A 200 -10.88 -12.15 -0.20
N ASP A 201 -10.34 -12.88 -1.18
CA ASP A 201 -10.77 -12.86 -2.58
C ASP A 201 -11.81 -13.95 -2.93
N GLU A 202 -12.14 -14.84 -1.99
CA GLU A 202 -12.95 -16.04 -2.27
C GLU A 202 -14.41 -15.72 -2.61
N PHE A 203 -14.92 -14.60 -2.10
CA PHE A 203 -16.27 -14.11 -2.34
C PHE A 203 -16.30 -12.58 -2.28
N ASN A 204 -17.29 -11.96 -2.90
CA ASN A 204 -17.51 -10.51 -2.82
C ASN A 204 -18.74 -10.21 -1.95
N CYS A 205 -19.14 -8.94 -1.88
CA CYS A 205 -20.35 -8.53 -1.14
C CYS A 205 -21.62 -9.27 -1.56
N HIS A 206 -21.83 -9.48 -2.86
CA HIS A 206 -22.99 -10.21 -3.38
C HIS A 206 -22.92 -11.70 -3.04
N GLY A 207 -21.72 -12.26 -3.17
CA GLY A 207 -21.39 -13.62 -2.76
C GLY A 207 -21.65 -13.90 -1.28
N TRP A 208 -21.29 -12.95 -0.41
CA TRP A 208 -21.61 -13.00 1.01
C TRP A 208 -23.12 -13.19 1.24
N VAL A 209 -23.94 -12.33 0.64
CA VAL A 209 -25.40 -12.31 0.84
C VAL A 209 -26.08 -13.54 0.23
N PHE A 210 -25.83 -13.84 -1.04
CA PHE A 210 -26.65 -14.80 -1.81
C PHE A 210 -26.00 -16.18 -1.96
N THR A 211 -24.73 -16.34 -1.58
CA THR A 211 -24.03 -17.64 -1.64
C THR A 211 -23.44 -18.07 -0.30
N GLY A 212 -23.66 -17.28 0.76
CA GLY A 212 -23.11 -17.55 2.09
C GLY A 212 -21.59 -17.45 2.11
N GLY A 213 -21.02 -16.55 1.31
CA GLY A 213 -19.58 -16.32 1.23
C GLY A 213 -18.78 -17.43 0.55
N LYS A 214 -19.39 -18.17 -0.38
CA LYS A 214 -18.71 -19.30 -1.06
C LYS A 214 -18.21 -18.97 -2.47
N PHE A 215 -18.83 -18.00 -3.14
CA PHE A 215 -18.56 -17.68 -4.54
C PHE A 215 -18.64 -16.17 -4.80
N LEU A 216 -18.10 -15.73 -5.92
CA LEU A 216 -18.26 -14.39 -6.47
C LEU A 216 -19.53 -14.32 -7.34
N LEU A 217 -20.29 -13.24 -7.22
CA LEU A 217 -21.44 -12.94 -8.10
C LEU A 217 -21.27 -11.62 -8.86
N SER A 218 -21.84 -11.54 -10.07
CA SER A 218 -21.86 -10.30 -10.84
C SER A 218 -22.89 -9.32 -10.25
N PRO A 219 -22.66 -8.00 -10.31
CA PRO A 219 -23.69 -7.01 -10.00
C PRO A 219 -24.97 -7.19 -10.81
N ASP A 220 -24.85 -7.58 -12.09
CA ASP A 220 -26.00 -7.79 -12.98
C ASP A 220 -26.89 -8.95 -12.52
N ASP A 221 -26.31 -9.97 -11.88
CA ASP A 221 -27.05 -11.10 -11.34
C ASP A 221 -27.91 -10.67 -10.14
N VAL A 222 -27.52 -9.61 -9.40
CA VAL A 222 -28.26 -9.17 -8.21
C VAL A 222 -29.65 -8.68 -8.58
N GLU A 223 -29.79 -7.87 -9.63
CA GLU A 223 -31.11 -7.37 -10.06
C GLU A 223 -32.04 -8.53 -10.49
N LEU A 224 -31.47 -9.54 -11.17
CA LEU A 224 -32.18 -10.76 -11.52
C LEU A 224 -32.61 -11.54 -10.26
N ILE A 225 -31.70 -11.72 -9.30
CA ILE A 225 -31.96 -12.42 -8.04
C ILE A 225 -33.06 -11.73 -7.24
N LEU A 226 -32.99 -10.40 -7.08
CA LEU A 226 -34.01 -9.63 -6.36
C LEU A 226 -35.39 -9.83 -6.98
N LYS A 227 -35.48 -9.67 -8.31
CA LYS A 227 -36.73 -9.83 -9.07
C LYS A 227 -37.31 -11.24 -8.97
N GLU A 228 -36.49 -12.27 -9.14
CA GLU A 228 -36.98 -13.63 -9.27
C GLU A 228 -37.17 -14.36 -7.95
N ASN A 229 -36.41 -13.98 -6.91
CA ASN A 229 -36.54 -14.51 -5.56
C ASN A 229 -37.52 -13.70 -4.69
N GLY A 230 -38.41 -12.93 -5.34
CA GLY A 230 -39.53 -12.26 -4.68
C GLY A 230 -39.13 -11.21 -3.66
N TYR A 231 -38.01 -10.51 -3.88
CA TYR A 231 -37.69 -9.34 -3.07
C TYR A 231 -38.56 -8.15 -3.48
N ALA A 232 -39.02 -7.41 -2.49
CA ALA A 232 -39.72 -6.15 -2.66
C ALA A 232 -38.99 -5.05 -1.88
N GLU A 233 -38.94 -3.85 -2.45
CA GLU A 233 -38.39 -2.69 -1.76
C GLU A 233 -39.24 -2.33 -0.54
N VAL A 234 -38.59 -2.00 0.58
CA VAL A 234 -39.24 -1.62 1.83
C VAL A 234 -38.65 -0.31 2.38
N ALA A 235 -39.51 0.53 2.95
CA ALA A 235 -39.08 1.79 3.56
C ALA A 235 -38.56 1.63 5.00
N GLN A 236 -39.07 0.61 5.72
CA GLN A 236 -38.72 0.33 7.12
C GLN A 236 -37.98 -1.00 7.19
N PRO A 237 -36.63 -0.98 7.22
CA PRO A 237 -35.85 -2.20 7.26
C PRO A 237 -36.05 -2.95 8.58
N GLN A 238 -35.83 -4.25 8.54
CA GLN A 238 -35.81 -5.17 9.68
C GLN A 238 -34.55 -6.04 9.59
N PRO A 239 -34.08 -6.62 10.71
CA PRO A 239 -33.05 -7.64 10.66
C PRO A 239 -33.40 -8.76 9.67
N GLY A 240 -32.44 -9.13 8.82
CA GLY A 240 -32.64 -10.06 7.72
C GLY A 240 -33.06 -9.42 6.40
N ASP A 241 -33.34 -8.12 6.33
CA ASP A 241 -33.49 -7.47 5.02
C ASP A 241 -32.14 -7.33 4.30
N VAL A 242 -32.17 -7.19 2.98
CA VAL A 242 -30.99 -6.90 2.16
C VAL A 242 -30.94 -5.40 1.87
N VAL A 243 -29.81 -4.76 2.11
CA VAL A 243 -29.55 -3.41 1.60
C VAL A 243 -28.80 -3.51 0.27
N VAL A 244 -29.21 -2.69 -0.70
CA VAL A 244 -28.60 -2.60 -2.03
C VAL A 244 -28.14 -1.18 -2.26
N TYR A 245 -26.83 -0.99 -2.40
CA TYR A 245 -26.22 0.28 -2.75
C TYR A 245 -26.09 0.38 -4.27
N ARG A 246 -26.34 1.56 -4.82
CA ARG A 246 -26.22 1.84 -6.24
C ARG A 246 -25.28 3.02 -6.50
N ASN A 247 -24.50 2.91 -7.55
CA ASN A 247 -23.72 4.01 -8.10
C ASN A 247 -24.09 4.17 -9.58
N ASN A 248 -24.56 5.36 -9.96
CA ASN A 248 -25.05 5.66 -11.31
C ASN A 248 -26.09 4.65 -11.84
N GLY A 249 -26.99 4.19 -10.96
CA GLY A 249 -28.04 3.23 -11.29
C GLY A 249 -27.62 1.75 -11.28
N THR A 250 -26.32 1.46 -11.21
CA THR A 250 -25.80 0.09 -11.15
C THR A 250 -25.61 -0.34 -9.71
N VAL A 251 -25.95 -1.59 -9.38
CA VAL A 251 -25.65 -2.20 -8.08
C VAL A 251 -24.14 -2.17 -7.83
N SER A 252 -23.72 -1.51 -6.75
CA SER A 252 -22.31 -1.41 -6.36
C SER A 252 -21.96 -2.30 -5.16
N HIS A 253 -22.93 -2.52 -4.28
CA HIS A 253 -22.72 -3.29 -3.05
C HIS A 253 -24.05 -3.84 -2.51
N THR A 254 -23.97 -4.97 -1.79
CA THR A 254 -25.09 -5.54 -1.05
C THR A 254 -24.62 -5.96 0.34
N ALA A 255 -25.48 -5.79 1.34
CA ALA A 255 -25.23 -6.20 2.71
C ALA A 255 -26.52 -6.71 3.38
N LEU A 256 -26.39 -7.40 4.51
CA LEU A 256 -27.52 -7.87 5.31
C LEU A 256 -27.78 -6.91 6.45
N VAL A 257 -29.03 -6.51 6.64
CA VAL A 257 -29.45 -5.76 7.83
C VAL A 257 -29.34 -6.67 9.04
N ARG A 258 -28.54 -6.29 10.03
CA ARG A 258 -28.34 -7.06 11.25
C ARG A 258 -29.05 -6.45 12.44
N TYR A 259 -29.12 -5.13 12.53
CA TYR A 259 -29.72 -4.44 13.66
C TYR A 259 -30.50 -3.20 13.22
N VAL A 260 -31.69 -3.05 13.79
CA VAL A 260 -32.56 -1.88 13.62
C VAL A 260 -33.13 -1.55 15.00
N ALA A 261 -32.88 -0.34 15.48
CA ALA A 261 -33.48 0.17 16.70
C ALA A 261 -33.85 1.65 16.55
N GLU A 262 -34.90 2.06 17.25
CA GLU A 262 -35.37 3.44 17.22
C GLU A 262 -34.28 4.41 17.70
N GLY A 263 -34.05 5.48 16.94
CA GLY A 263 -33.04 6.49 17.24
C GLY A 263 -31.58 6.06 17.05
N GLN A 264 -31.33 4.82 16.60
CA GLN A 264 -29.98 4.31 16.30
C GLN A 264 -29.79 4.15 14.79
N PRO A 265 -28.54 4.23 14.29
CA PRO A 265 -28.27 3.90 12.89
C PRO A 265 -28.61 2.43 12.61
N VAL A 266 -29.14 2.15 11.41
CA VAL A 266 -29.29 0.77 10.91
C VAL A 266 -27.90 0.18 10.73
N LEU A 267 -27.64 -0.96 11.39
CA LEU A 267 -26.38 -1.67 11.21
C LEU A 267 -26.54 -2.79 10.20
N VAL A 268 -25.61 -2.85 9.27
CA VAL A 268 -25.56 -3.84 8.21
C VAL A 268 -24.23 -4.57 8.23
N GLU A 269 -24.27 -5.83 7.81
CA GLU A 269 -23.09 -6.66 7.65
C GLU A 269 -22.84 -6.92 6.17
N GLY A 270 -21.71 -6.44 5.69
CA GLY A 270 -21.34 -6.50 4.29
C GLY A 270 -19.85 -6.70 4.13
N LYS A 271 -19.45 -7.43 3.08
CA LYS A 271 -18.05 -7.56 2.70
C LYS A 271 -17.63 -6.40 1.81
N TRP A 272 -16.54 -5.73 2.12
CA TRP A 272 -16.09 -4.57 1.35
C TRP A 272 -15.09 -4.96 0.27
N GLY A 273 -15.59 -5.39 -0.88
CA GLY A 273 -14.75 -5.77 -2.01
C GLY A 273 -13.85 -6.93 -1.62
N THR A 274 -12.55 -6.69 -1.61
CA THR A 274 -11.52 -7.69 -1.24
C THR A 274 -11.10 -7.55 0.23
N MET A 275 -11.50 -6.47 0.91
CA MET A 275 -11.35 -6.25 2.36
C MET A 275 -12.22 -7.21 3.16
N GLY A 276 -12.28 -7.03 4.47
CA GLY A 276 -13.00 -7.85 5.42
C GLY A 276 -14.51 -7.81 5.28
N LEU A 277 -15.12 -8.62 6.13
CA LEU A 277 -16.54 -8.59 6.44
C LEU A 277 -16.73 -7.68 7.65
N PHE A 278 -17.56 -6.65 7.52
CA PHE A 278 -17.75 -5.64 8.55
C PHE A 278 -19.21 -5.52 8.94
N LEU A 279 -19.45 -5.37 10.24
CA LEU A 279 -20.69 -4.79 10.77
C LEU A 279 -20.48 -3.28 10.89
N HIS A 280 -21.33 -2.50 10.24
CA HIS A 280 -21.18 -1.05 10.17
C HIS A 280 -22.53 -0.34 10.05
N PRO A 281 -22.63 0.94 10.45
CA PRO A 281 -23.78 1.77 10.09
C PRO A 281 -23.98 1.85 8.58
N VAL A 282 -25.22 1.80 8.13
CA VAL A 282 -25.57 1.75 6.70
C VAL A 282 -25.05 2.95 5.90
N ASP A 283 -24.88 4.10 6.54
CA ASP A 283 -24.34 5.34 5.95
C ASP A 283 -22.80 5.43 6.03
N LYS A 284 -22.14 4.46 6.67
CA LYS A 284 -20.68 4.34 6.81
C LYS A 284 -20.12 3.25 5.90
N SER A 285 -20.54 3.31 4.63
CA SER A 285 -20.14 2.39 3.57
C SER A 285 -19.22 3.11 2.58
N PRO A 286 -18.13 2.48 2.10
CA PRO A 286 -17.31 3.04 1.03
C PRO A 286 -18.05 3.11 -0.32
N TYR A 287 -19.25 2.53 -0.41
CA TYR A 287 -20.08 2.47 -1.62
C TYR A 287 -21.10 3.61 -1.75
N GLY A 288 -21.03 4.61 -0.85
CA GLY A 288 -21.92 5.77 -0.83
C GLY A 288 -23.23 5.54 -0.08
N THR A 289 -24.16 6.49 -0.20
CA THR A 289 -25.42 6.52 0.57
C THR A 289 -26.67 6.32 -0.28
N ALA A 290 -26.52 6.16 -1.60
CA ALA A 290 -27.62 5.85 -2.50
C ALA A 290 -27.98 4.37 -2.37
N LEU A 291 -28.96 4.07 -1.52
CA LEU A 291 -29.33 2.70 -1.15
C LEU A 291 -30.84 2.50 -1.07
N THR A 292 -31.27 1.25 -1.26
CA THR A 292 -32.63 0.80 -0.97
C THR A 292 -32.62 -0.52 -0.19
N TYR A 293 -33.65 -0.75 0.63
CA TYR A 293 -33.81 -1.99 1.41
C TYR A 293 -34.80 -2.92 0.72
N HIS A 294 -34.52 -4.21 0.76
CA HIS A 294 -35.27 -5.25 0.06
C HIS A 294 -35.60 -6.38 1.02
N ARG A 295 -36.86 -6.79 1.04
CA ARG A 295 -37.36 -7.90 1.85
C ARG A 295 -37.93 -8.99 0.95
N SER A 296 -37.64 -10.24 1.27
CA SER A 296 -38.27 -11.40 0.65
C SER A 296 -39.05 -12.19 1.69
N ALA A 297 -40.13 -12.86 1.29
CA ALA A 297 -40.86 -13.82 2.13
C ALA A 297 -40.11 -15.15 2.29
N ARG A 298 -38.99 -15.35 1.59
CA ARG A 298 -38.15 -16.55 1.67
C ARG A 298 -37.52 -16.69 3.05
N ARG A 299 -37.31 -17.94 3.47
CA ARG A 299 -36.45 -18.24 4.60
C ARG A 299 -34.99 -18.15 4.16
N GLY A 300 -34.36 -17.01 4.43
CA GLY A 300 -32.96 -16.74 4.10
C GLY A 300 -32.72 -16.26 2.66
N HIS A 301 -31.46 -16.03 2.32
CA HIS A 301 -31.06 -15.33 1.09
C HIS A 301 -30.35 -16.20 0.07
N LEU A 302 -29.96 -17.41 0.43
CA LEU A 302 -29.16 -18.27 -0.43
C LEU A 302 -29.90 -18.62 -1.73
N LEU A 303 -29.14 -18.71 -2.82
CA LEU A 303 -29.63 -19.23 -4.09
C LEU A 303 -29.89 -20.73 -3.99
N THR A 304 -30.85 -21.21 -4.77
CA THR A 304 -31.15 -22.64 -4.88
C THR A 304 -29.91 -23.35 -5.44
N GLY A 305 -29.53 -24.48 -4.83
CA GLY A 305 -28.29 -25.21 -5.15
C GLY A 305 -27.08 -24.79 -4.30
N ILE A 306 -27.11 -23.62 -3.66
CA ILE A 306 -26.10 -23.20 -2.70
C ILE A 306 -26.48 -23.69 -1.30
N GLY A 307 -26.38 -25.00 -1.11
CA GLY A 307 -26.73 -25.65 0.16
C GLY A 307 -26.19 -27.07 0.19
N GLY A 308 -25.00 -27.24 0.78
CA GLY A 308 -24.60 -28.55 1.29
C GLY A 308 -25.29 -28.78 2.63
N ALA A 309 -25.63 -30.02 2.95
CA ALA A 309 -26.46 -30.45 4.09
C ALA A 309 -25.97 -30.06 5.52
N GLY A 310 -25.06 -29.09 5.67
CA GLY A 310 -24.52 -28.62 6.95
C GLY A 310 -24.36 -27.10 7.12
N SER A 311 -24.78 -26.25 6.17
CA SER A 311 -24.54 -24.79 6.29
C SER A 311 -25.67 -23.96 6.93
N ASP A 312 -26.86 -24.52 7.14
CA ASP A 312 -27.98 -23.77 7.72
C ASP A 312 -27.82 -23.51 9.24
N ALA A 313 -26.92 -24.25 9.91
CA ALA A 313 -26.69 -24.14 11.34
C ALA A 313 -25.66 -23.06 11.73
N ALA A 314 -24.63 -22.82 10.92
CA ALA A 314 -23.51 -21.95 11.33
C ALA A 314 -23.77 -20.45 11.12
N VAL A 315 -24.59 -20.07 10.13
CA VAL A 315 -24.88 -18.65 9.86
C VAL A 315 -26.02 -18.11 10.73
N ASN A 316 -26.89 -18.98 11.26
CA ASN A 316 -27.98 -18.59 12.16
C ASN A 316 -27.63 -18.72 13.65
N ALA A 317 -26.70 -19.59 14.04
CA ALA A 317 -26.33 -19.78 15.46
C ALA A 317 -25.44 -18.66 16.04
N ALA A 318 -25.02 -17.69 15.24
CA ALA A 318 -24.27 -16.52 15.71
C ALA A 318 -25.16 -15.27 15.93
N VAL A 319 -26.48 -15.41 15.77
CA VAL A 319 -27.45 -14.28 15.85
C VAL A 319 -28.62 -14.56 16.81
N GLU A 320 -28.61 -15.70 17.52
CA GLU A 320 -29.42 -15.92 18.74
C GLU A 320 -28.52 -15.89 19.98
#